data_AF-A0A4R9EXW8-F1
#
_entry.id   AF-A0A4R9EXW8-F1
#
_cell.length_a   1.000
_cell.length_b   1.000
_cell.length_c   1.000
_cell.angle_alpha   90.00
_cell.angle_beta   90.00
_cell.angle_gamma   90.00
#
_symmetry.space_group_name_H-M   'P 1'
#
loop_
_entity.id
_entity.type
_entity.pdbx_description
1 polymer ?
#
loop_
_entity_poly.entity_id
_entity_poly.type
_entity_poly.pdbx_seq_one_letter_code
_entity_poly.pdbx_strand_id
1 'polypeptide(L)' 'MESARVWPPFLDWSGPGHWGDDEPCVLCRRPTPLRSDAGKPCHKVCAEEWYEKHPDKWAEICPPETDETRQTRHGCGL' A
#
# COMPACT_ATOMS: atom_id res chain seq x y z
N MET A 1 7.39 -15.90 21.96
CA MET A 1 7.76 -15.75 20.54
C MET A 1 6.49 -15.32 19.83
N GLU A 2 6.07 -14.08 20.06
CA GLU A 2 4.85 -13.57 19.46
C GLU A 2 5.17 -13.25 18.01
N SER A 3 4.58 -14.04 17.11
CA SER A 3 4.69 -13.82 15.68
C SER A 3 4.25 -12.39 15.39
N ALA A 4 5.19 -11.54 14.98
CA ALA A 4 4.88 -10.22 14.45
C ALA A 4 3.86 -10.41 13.34
N ARG A 5 2.61 -10.05 13.61
CA ARG A 5 1.56 -10.09 12.60
C ARG A 5 1.84 -8.91 11.68
N VAL A 6 2.45 -9.19 10.54
CA VAL A 6 2.43 -8.27 9.41
C VAL A 6 0.96 -8.21 8.97
N TRP A 7 0.25 -7.18 9.42
CA TRP A 7 -1.12 -6.93 8.98
C TRP A 7 -1.09 -6.76 7.45
N PRO A 8 -2.04 -7.35 6.69
CA PRO A 8 -2.10 -7.11 5.26
C PRO A 8 -2.18 -5.60 5.03
N PRO A 9 -1.37 -5.04 4.12
CA PRO A 9 -1.28 -3.60 3.98
C PRO A 9 -2.64 -3.01 3.63
N PHE A 10 -3.14 -2.15 4.51
CA PHE A 10 -4.31 -1.36 4.19
C PHE A 10 -3.84 -0.11 3.44
N LEU A 11 -3.92 -0.16 2.12
CA LEU A 11 -3.49 0.96 1.27
C LEU A 11 -4.56 2.06 1.30
N ASP A 12 -4.31 3.16 1.99
CA ASP A 12 -5.21 4.30 2.00
C ASP A 12 -4.92 5.25 0.82
N TRP A 13 -5.34 4.84 -0.37
CA TRP A 13 -5.31 5.66 -1.58
C TRP A 13 -6.54 6.56 -1.71
N SER A 14 -7.13 6.98 -0.58
CA SER A 14 -8.30 7.88 -0.59
C SER A 14 -7.95 9.35 -0.87
N GLY A 15 -6.66 9.71 -0.77
CA GLY A 15 -6.16 11.07 -0.85
C GLY A 15 -5.92 11.63 -2.27
N PRO A 16 -5.86 12.96 -2.43
CA PRO A 16 -5.60 13.58 -3.73
C PRO A 16 -4.25 13.12 -4.32
N GLY A 17 -4.22 12.81 -5.62
CA GLY A 17 -3.03 12.31 -6.32
C GLY A 17 -3.09 10.83 -6.70
N HIS A 18 -4.04 10.08 -6.14
CA HIS A 18 -4.27 8.67 -6.50
C HIS A 18 -5.24 8.48 -7.67
N TRP A 19 -5.73 9.56 -8.30
CA TRP A 19 -6.67 9.47 -9.41
C TRP A 19 -6.13 10.17 -10.66
N GLY A 20 -6.34 9.53 -11.81
CA GLY A 20 -6.07 10.07 -13.14
C GLY A 20 -7.00 9.44 -14.17
N ASP A 21 -6.64 9.54 -15.45
CA ASP A 21 -7.38 8.93 -16.55
C ASP A 21 -7.34 7.38 -16.48
N ASP A 22 -8.25 6.71 -17.20
CA ASP A 22 -8.23 5.26 -17.28
C ASP A 22 -6.98 4.76 -18.00
N GLU A 23 -6.14 4.03 -17.26
CA GLU A 23 -4.94 3.37 -17.76
C GLU A 23 -4.94 1.90 -17.36
N PRO A 24 -4.28 1.00 -18.12
CA PRO A 24 -4.26 -0.42 -17.80
C PRO A 24 -3.47 -0.68 -16.51
N CYS A 25 -4.11 -1.32 -15.54
CA CYS A 25 -3.49 -1.76 -14.29
C CYS A 25 -2.23 -2.58 -14.57
N VAL A 26 -1.11 -2.23 -13.92
CA VAL A 26 0.19 -2.89 -14.16
C VAL A 26 0.19 -4.38 -13.75
N LEU A 27 -0.74 -4.80 -12.89
CA LEU A 27 -0.83 -6.18 -12.38
C LEU A 27 -1.84 -7.04 -13.16
N CYS A 28 -3.07 -6.54 -13.37
CA CYS A 28 -4.13 -7.32 -14.02
C CYS A 28 -4.53 -6.84 -15.42
N ARG A 29 -3.93 -5.74 -15.91
CA ARG A 29 -4.14 -5.14 -17.24
C ARG A 29 -5.54 -4.59 -17.54
N ARG A 30 -6.50 -4.72 -16.62
CA ARG A 30 -7.83 -4.06 -16.72
C ARG A 30 -7.71 -2.55 -16.47
N PRO A 31 -8.56 -1.71 -17.10
CA PRO A 31 -8.51 -0.27 -16.90
C PRO A 31 -8.75 0.12 -15.43
N THR A 32 -8.07 1.18 -14.99
CA THR A 32 -8.24 1.79 -13.67
C THR A 32 -7.93 3.29 -13.72
N PRO A 33 -8.74 4.12 -13.04
CA PRO A 33 -8.39 5.51 -12.79
C PRO A 33 -7.44 5.66 -11.60
N LEU A 34 -7.22 4.59 -10.82
CA LEU A 34 -6.47 4.64 -9.56
C LEU A 34 -4.95 4.51 -9.78
N ARG A 35 -4.16 5.20 -8.95
CA ARG A 35 -2.69 5.27 -8.98
C ARG A 35 -2.09 4.84 -7.65
N SER A 36 -1.01 4.07 -7.68
CA SER A 36 -0.16 3.83 -6.50
C SER A 36 0.54 5.11 -6.05
N ASP A 37 1.18 5.10 -4.88
CA ASP A 37 2.02 6.21 -4.39
C ASP A 37 3.11 6.61 -5.40
N ALA A 38 3.67 5.64 -6.13
CA ALA A 38 4.63 5.87 -7.21
C ALA A 38 3.99 6.34 -8.55
N GLY A 39 2.71 6.69 -8.56
CA GLY A 39 1.97 7.15 -9.76
C GLY A 39 1.64 6.07 -10.79
N LYS A 40 1.85 4.78 -10.50
CA LYS A 40 1.57 3.69 -11.45
C LYS A 40 0.07 3.33 -11.47
N PRO A 41 -0.55 3.07 -12.62
CA PRO A 41 -1.94 2.62 -12.68
C PRO A 41 -2.09 1.25 -12.05
N CYS A 42 -2.88 1.18 -10.97
CA CYS A 42 -3.10 -0.06 -10.24
C CYS A 42 -4.43 -0.03 -9.49
N HIS A 43 -5.17 -1.14 -9.48
CA HIS A 43 -6.30 -1.30 -8.56
C HIS A 43 -5.76 -1.48 -7.15
N LYS A 44 -6.42 -0.89 -6.15
CA LYS A 44 -6.06 -1.05 -4.74
C LYS A 44 -5.95 -2.53 -4.35
N VAL A 45 -6.98 -3.33 -4.68
CA VAL A 45 -7.00 -4.77 -4.40
C VAL A 45 -5.84 -5.52 -5.05
N CYS A 46 -5.46 -5.17 -6.28
CA CYS A 46 -4.32 -5.82 -6.94
C CYS A 46 -3.01 -5.49 -6.22
N ALA A 47 -2.84 -4.25 -5.76
CA ALA A 47 -1.67 -3.85 -4.98
C ALA A 47 -1.62 -4.55 -3.61
N GLU A 48 -2.76 -4.62 -2.91
CA GLU A 48 -2.87 -5.35 -1.63
C GLU A 48 -2.49 -6.84 -1.80
N GLU A 49 -3.08 -7.53 -2.79
CA GLU A 49 -2.73 -8.92 -3.12
C GLU A 49 -1.25 -9.10 -3.50
N TRP A 50 -0.63 -8.09 -4.12
CA TRP A 50 0.79 -8.15 -4.47
C TRP A 50 1.67 -8.06 -3.23
N TYR A 51 1.37 -7.15 -2.30
CA TYR A 51 2.13 -7.02 -1.06
C TYR A 51 1.90 -8.18 -0.09
N GLU A 52 0.72 -8.78 -0.08
CA GLU A 52 0.48 -10.04 0.66
C GLU A 52 1.45 -11.15 0.22
N LYS A 53 1.83 -11.17 -1.07
CA LYS A 53 2.79 -12.12 -1.65
C LYS A 53 4.25 -11.65 -1.55
N HIS A 54 4.48 -10.38 -1.26
CA HIS A 54 5.81 -9.75 -1.17
C HIS A 54 5.92 -8.92 0.13
N PRO A 55 5.84 -9.56 1.30
CA PRO A 55 5.82 -8.86 2.59
C PRO A 55 7.12 -8.10 2.88
N ASP A 56 8.25 -8.51 2.31
CA ASP A 56 9.52 -7.79 2.37
C ASP A 56 9.43 -6.41 1.72
N LYS A 57 8.67 -6.28 0.62
CA LYS A 57 8.47 -5.02 -0.10
C LYS A 57 7.56 -4.06 0.64
N TRP A 58 6.62 -4.58 1.42
CA TRP A 58 5.86 -3.74 2.34
C TRP A 58 6.71 -3.24 3.50
N ALA A 59 7.53 -4.11 4.10
CA ALA A 59 8.42 -3.75 5.21
C ALA A 59 9.50 -2.72 4.83
N GLU A 60 9.90 -2.64 3.55
CA GLU A 60 10.77 -1.58 3.02
C GLU A 60 10.08 -0.20 3.00
N ILE A 61 8.75 -0.15 2.81
CA ILE A 61 7.96 1.09 2.68
C ILE A 61 7.42 1.54 4.04
N CYS A 62 6.89 0.59 4.82
CA CYS A 62 6.43 0.79 6.19
C CYS A 62 7.23 -0.18 7.07
N PRO A 63 8.35 0.26 7.68
CA PRO A 63 9.09 -0.61 8.58
C PRO A 63 8.14 -1.07 9.69
N PRO A 64 8.18 -2.36 10.08
CA PRO A 64 7.29 -2.88 11.09
C PRO A 64 7.45 -2.03 12.35
N GLU A 65 6.33 -1.50 12.84
CA GLU A 65 6.30 -0.70 14.06
C GLU A 65 6.86 -1.56 15.20
N THR A 66 8.04 -1.21 15.71
CA THR A 66 8.48 -1.71 17.01
C THR A 66 7.61 -1.06 18.09
N ASP A 67 7.39 -1.76 19.21
CA ASP A 67 6.58 -1.30 20.35
C ASP A 67 6.94 0.14 20.82
N GLU A 68 8.17 0.58 20.52
CA GLU A 68 8.75 1.88 20.84
C GLU A 68 8.20 3.06 19.99
N THR A 69 7.54 2.81 18.85
CA THR A 69 7.04 3.87 17.95
C THR A 69 5.56 4.20 18.16
N ARG A 70 4.84 3.40 18.98
CA ARG A 70 3.38 3.46 19.15
C ARG A 70 2.83 4.75 19.77
N GLN A 71 3.65 5.59 20.40
CA GLN A 71 3.17 6.78 21.13
C GLN A 71 3.16 8.09 20.32
N THR A 72 3.71 8.12 19.10
CA THR A 72 3.68 9.33 18.28
C THR A 72 3.50 8.98 16.82
N ARG A 73 2.25 8.86 16.34
CA ARG A 73 1.77 9.36 15.03
C ARG A 73 0.35 8.86 14.74
N HIS A 74 -0.62 9.64 15.22
CA HIS A 74 -1.76 9.95 14.37
C HIS A 74 -1.20 10.72 13.15
N GLY A 75 -1.15 10.09 11.98
CA GLY A 75 -0.81 10.78 10.73
C GLY A 75 0.61 10.49 10.23
N CYS A 76 0.73 9.46 9.39
CA CYS A 76 1.72 9.45 8.34
C CYS A 76 1.07 8.82 7.10
N GLY A 77 0.14 9.58 6.52
CA GLY A 77 -0.17 9.46 5.10
C GLY A 77 0.73 10.46 4.38
N LEU A 78 1.64 9.95 3.56
CA LEU A 78 2.27 10.61 2.42
C LEU A 78 2.73 9.51 1.45
#